data_AF-A0A931K985-F1
#
_entry.id   AF-A0A931K985-F1
#
_cell.length_a   1.000
_cell.length_b   1.000
_cell.length_c   1.000
_cell.angle_alpha   90.00
_cell.angle_beta   90.00
_cell.angle_gamma   90.00
#
_symmetry.space_group_name_H-M   'P 1'
#
loop_
_entity.id
_entity.type
_entity.pdbx_description
1 polymer ?
#
loop_
_entity_poly.entity_id
_entity_poly.type
_entity_poly.pdbx_seq_one_letter_code
_entity_poly.pdbx_strand_id
1 'polypeptide(L)'
;MTTQHSPQQQTSPGDRITMAGSFNGLHLLAHAHSLSFTVFLRTDFGSEGIGICGFGTIVMMLGWGAYANCIPMFLFFLLWLVALIFQRIRSFNNWRRGIAIHSRYNGTPWLSMRLFPRVSELNARGVDAFMCFAVGGVIAQFNKPLGFYIMAGFFSVMFTEAIMVEANRRRLRQMRDAEIEQRYLAETYKSGRF
;
A
#
# COMPACT_ATOMS: atom_id res chain seq x y z
N MET A 1 -52.67 -3.70 16.16
CA MET A 1 -51.22 -3.44 16.01
C MET A 1 -50.76 -4.14 14.75
N THR A 2 -50.67 -3.40 13.64
CA THR A 2 -50.34 -3.89 12.31
C THR A 2 -48.82 -3.76 12.12
N THR A 3 -48.12 -4.88 12.07
CA THR A 3 -46.70 -4.96 11.74
C THR A 3 -46.50 -4.57 10.28
N GLN A 4 -45.99 -3.36 10.03
CA GLN A 4 -45.49 -2.96 8.72
C GLN A 4 -44.27 -3.81 8.36
N HIS A 5 -44.44 -4.79 7.47
CA HIS A 5 -43.33 -5.43 6.79
C HIS A 5 -42.69 -4.41 5.83
N SER A 6 -41.54 -3.85 6.23
CA SER A 6 -40.70 -3.11 5.30
C SER A 6 -40.27 -4.06 4.17
N PRO A 7 -40.48 -3.71 2.89
CA PRO A 7 -40.01 -4.54 1.79
C PRO A 7 -38.48 -4.64 1.87
N GLN A 8 -37.97 -5.84 2.14
CA GLN A 8 -36.54 -6.12 2.01
C GLN A 8 -36.16 -5.89 0.54
N GLN A 9 -35.46 -4.78 0.27
CA GLN A 9 -34.79 -4.57 -1.00
C GLN A 9 -33.79 -5.71 -1.20
N GLN A 10 -34.16 -6.68 -2.04
CA GLN A 10 -33.25 -7.67 -2.59
C GLN A 10 -32.24 -6.91 -3.46
N THR A 11 -31.12 -6.49 -2.86
CA THR A 11 -29.95 -6.09 -3.64
C THR A 11 -29.51 -7.31 -4.46
N SER A 12 -29.65 -7.23 -5.79
CA SER A 12 -29.21 -8.26 -6.72
C SER A 12 -27.76 -8.68 -6.41
N PRO A 13 -27.50 -9.97 -6.14
CA PRO A 13 -26.17 -10.48 -5.81
C PRO A 13 -25.08 -10.13 -6.83
N GLY A 14 -25.46 -9.89 -8.10
CA GLY A 14 -24.55 -9.57 -9.20
C GLY A 14 -23.79 -8.24 -9.06
N ASP A 15 -24.42 -7.19 -8.51
CA ASP A 15 -23.81 -5.85 -8.48
C ASP A 15 -22.68 -5.73 -7.45
N ARG A 16 -22.78 -6.48 -6.35
CA ARG A 16 -21.77 -6.46 -5.28
C ARG A 16 -20.44 -7.09 -5.71
N ILE A 17 -20.50 -8.13 -6.56
CA ILE A 17 -19.31 -8.83 -7.07
C ILE A 17 -18.53 -7.91 -8.02
N THR A 18 -19.22 -7.17 -8.87
CA THR A 18 -18.61 -6.26 -9.86
C THR A 18 -17.90 -5.09 -9.20
N MET A 19 -18.52 -4.42 -8.22
CA MET A 19 -17.89 -3.26 -7.55
C MET A 19 -16.67 -3.64 -6.72
N ALA A 20 -16.72 -4.76 -6.00
CA ALA A 20 -15.57 -5.24 -5.24
C ALA A 20 -14.40 -5.63 -6.15
N GLY A 21 -14.68 -6.26 -7.30
CA GLY A 21 -13.69 -6.59 -8.32
C GLY A 21 -12.96 -5.36 -8.86
N SER A 22 -13.71 -4.34 -9.29
CA SER A 22 -13.14 -3.10 -9.82
C SER A 22 -12.29 -2.36 -8.78
N PHE A 23 -12.75 -2.30 -7.52
CA PHE A 23 -11.97 -1.67 -6.46
C PHE A 23 -10.67 -2.41 -6.16
N ASN A 24 -10.71 -3.75 -6.12
CA ASN A 24 -9.51 -4.57 -5.93
C ASN A 24 -8.52 -4.40 -7.10
N GLY A 25 -9.02 -4.32 -8.34
CA GLY A 25 -8.20 -4.05 -9.51
C GLY A 25 -7.54 -2.67 -9.44
N LEU A 26 -8.29 -1.63 -9.09
CA LEU A 26 -7.75 -0.27 -8.90
C LEU A 26 -6.70 -0.24 -7.79
N HIS A 27 -6.97 -0.88 -6.65
CA HIS A 27 -6.02 -0.98 -5.56
C HIS A 27 -4.74 -1.72 -5.98
N LEU A 28 -4.86 -2.82 -6.74
CA LEU A 28 -3.71 -3.55 -7.26
C LEU A 28 -2.85 -2.66 -8.18
N LEU A 29 -3.48 -1.92 -9.11
CA LEU A 29 -2.80 -1.00 -10.01
C LEU A 29 -2.14 0.16 -9.26
N ALA A 30 -2.84 0.77 -8.32
CA ALA A 30 -2.29 1.84 -7.49
C ALA A 30 -1.13 1.33 -6.63
N HIS A 31 -1.21 0.11 -6.10
CA HIS A 31 -0.14 -0.49 -5.30
C HIS A 31 1.07 -0.86 -6.14
N ALA A 32 0.87 -1.43 -7.34
CA ALA A 32 1.94 -1.64 -8.31
C ALA A 32 2.62 -0.32 -8.69
N HIS A 33 1.84 0.72 -9.01
CA HIS A 33 2.40 2.02 -9.33
C HIS A 33 3.14 2.66 -8.14
N SER A 34 2.58 2.56 -6.93
CA SER A 34 3.25 3.05 -5.71
C SER A 34 4.60 2.35 -5.48
N LEU A 35 4.69 1.06 -5.78
CA LEU A 35 5.91 0.26 -5.60
C LEU A 35 7.05 0.71 -6.53
N SER A 36 6.75 1.38 -7.64
CA SER A 36 7.74 2.07 -8.48
C SER A 36 8.60 3.07 -7.69
N PHE A 37 8.05 3.62 -6.61
CA PHE A 37 8.68 4.70 -5.85
C PHE A 37 9.09 4.27 -4.45
N THR A 38 8.25 3.48 -3.77
CA THR A 38 8.52 3.09 -2.37
C THR A 38 9.78 2.25 -2.24
N VAL A 39 10.20 1.50 -3.27
CA VAL A 39 11.46 0.74 -3.29
C VAL A 39 12.69 1.64 -3.07
N PHE A 40 12.65 2.90 -3.50
CA PHE A 40 13.70 3.88 -3.26
C PHE A 40 13.53 4.61 -1.91
N LEU A 41 12.27 4.97 -1.58
CA LEU A 41 11.96 5.84 -0.46
C LEU A 41 11.93 5.11 0.89
N ARG A 42 11.71 3.79 0.88
CA ARG A 42 11.46 2.98 2.07
C ARG A 42 12.42 1.81 2.20
N THR A 43 12.56 1.26 3.40
CA THR A 43 13.38 0.08 3.67
C THR A 43 12.62 -0.94 4.50
N ASP A 44 13.18 -2.15 4.66
CA ASP A 44 12.67 -3.16 5.59
C ASP A 44 11.26 -3.65 5.23
N PHE A 45 11.03 -3.91 3.93
CA PHE A 45 9.77 -4.48 3.45
C PHE A 45 9.51 -5.88 4.03
N GLY A 46 8.23 -6.14 4.33
CA GLY A 46 7.75 -7.47 4.67
C GLY A 46 7.85 -8.45 3.49
N SER A 47 7.77 -9.75 3.77
CA SER A 47 7.89 -10.81 2.76
C SER A 47 6.87 -10.71 1.63
N GLU A 48 5.63 -10.32 1.94
CA GLU A 48 4.52 -10.13 0.99
C GLU A 48 4.50 -8.73 0.35
N GLY A 49 5.29 -7.77 0.84
CA GLY A 49 5.18 -6.35 0.46
C GLY A 49 5.37 -6.08 -1.05
N ILE A 50 6.28 -6.82 -1.69
CA ILE A 50 6.56 -6.67 -3.13
C ILE A 50 5.65 -7.60 -3.96
N GLY A 51 5.51 -8.88 -3.57
CA GLY A 51 4.57 -9.87 -4.13
C GLY A 51 4.24 -9.77 -5.64
N ILE A 52 2.97 -9.99 -5.97
CA ILE A 52 2.40 -9.84 -7.32
C ILE A 52 2.44 -8.39 -7.83
N CYS A 53 2.48 -7.42 -6.92
CA CYS A 53 2.50 -6.00 -7.25
C CYS A 53 3.83 -5.59 -7.91
N GLY A 54 4.93 -6.27 -7.56
CA GLY A 54 6.23 -6.12 -8.23
C GLY A 54 6.15 -6.48 -9.71
N PHE A 55 5.45 -7.54 -10.06
CA PHE A 55 5.21 -7.88 -11.47
C PHE A 55 4.37 -6.81 -12.17
N GLY A 56 3.29 -6.35 -11.53
CA GLY A 56 2.48 -5.24 -12.04
C GLY A 56 3.30 -3.97 -12.27
N THR A 57 4.28 -3.71 -11.40
CA THR A 57 5.20 -2.56 -11.51
C THR A 57 6.04 -2.65 -12.78
N ILE A 58 6.61 -3.83 -13.06
CA ILE A 58 7.40 -4.10 -14.28
C ILE A 58 6.55 -3.84 -15.52
N VAL A 59 5.34 -4.41 -15.56
CA VAL A 59 4.41 -4.23 -16.69
C VAL A 59 4.04 -2.76 -16.88
N MET A 60 3.75 -2.04 -15.79
CA MET A 60 3.43 -0.60 -15.88
C MET A 60 4.62 0.24 -16.37
N MET A 61 5.83 0.01 -15.87
CA MET A 61 7.01 0.78 -16.28
C MET A 61 7.37 0.54 -17.75
N LEU A 62 7.42 -0.73 -18.16
CA LEU A 62 7.75 -1.10 -19.54
C LEU A 62 6.62 -0.70 -20.51
N GLY A 63 5.37 -0.90 -20.12
CA GLY A 63 4.21 -0.51 -20.92
C GLY A 63 4.15 1.01 -21.14
N TRP A 64 4.35 1.80 -20.09
CA TRP A 64 4.42 3.27 -20.20
C TRP A 64 5.64 3.72 -21.03
N GLY A 65 6.81 3.11 -20.80
CA GLY A 65 8.03 3.41 -21.53
C GLY A 65 7.93 3.09 -23.03
N ALA A 66 7.29 1.98 -23.38
CA ALA A 66 7.02 1.58 -24.76
C ALA A 66 5.99 2.51 -25.41
N TYR A 67 4.88 2.81 -24.72
CA TYR A 67 3.85 3.73 -25.21
C TYR A 67 4.41 5.14 -25.49
N ALA A 68 5.22 5.67 -24.58
CA ALA A 68 5.81 6.99 -24.71
C ALA A 68 7.13 7.01 -25.54
N ASN A 69 7.64 5.85 -25.96
CA ASN A 69 8.93 5.66 -26.63
C ASN A 69 10.07 6.47 -25.97
N CYS A 70 10.24 6.29 -24.66
CA CYS A 70 11.09 7.15 -23.83
C CYS A 70 12.25 6.35 -23.19
N ILE A 71 13.47 6.54 -23.68
CA ILE A 71 14.69 5.89 -23.14
C ILE A 71 14.87 6.15 -21.63
N PRO A 72 14.69 7.38 -21.10
CA PRO A 72 14.76 7.63 -19.66
C PRO A 72 13.83 6.74 -18.80
N MET A 73 12.68 6.33 -19.33
CA MET A 73 11.77 5.42 -18.62
C MET A 73 12.38 4.01 -18.47
N PHE A 74 13.10 3.55 -19.49
CA PHE A 74 13.83 2.28 -19.42
C PHE A 74 15.00 2.34 -18.43
N LEU A 75 15.73 3.46 -18.40
CA LEU A 75 16.78 3.67 -17.39
C LEU A 75 16.21 3.70 -15.97
N PHE A 76 15.07 4.36 -15.77
CA PHE A 76 14.36 4.36 -14.51
C PHE A 76 13.95 2.94 -14.08
N PHE A 77 13.47 2.12 -15.01
CA PHE A 77 13.19 0.69 -14.77
C PHE A 77 14.43 -0.10 -14.32
N LEU A 78 15.58 0.09 -14.98
CA LEU A 78 16.82 -0.58 -14.59
C LEU A 78 17.28 -0.16 -13.19
N LEU A 79 17.22 1.13 -12.86
CA LEU A 79 17.52 1.64 -11.53
C LEU A 79 16.57 1.06 -10.47
N TRP A 80 15.28 0.96 -10.80
CA TRP A 80 14.29 0.36 -9.93
C TRP A 80 14.57 -1.13 -9.70
N LEU A 81 14.97 -1.88 -10.73
CA LEU A 81 15.32 -3.29 -10.60
C LEU A 81 16.52 -3.49 -9.67
N VAL A 82 17.55 -2.66 -9.80
CA VAL A 82 18.72 -2.68 -8.91
C VAL A 82 18.30 -2.38 -7.47
N ALA A 83 17.48 -1.34 -7.26
CA ALA A 83 16.97 -1.00 -5.93
C ALA A 83 16.12 -2.14 -5.34
N LEU A 84 15.29 -2.79 -6.16
CA LEU A 84 14.48 -3.93 -5.76
C LEU A 84 15.34 -5.10 -5.27
N ILE A 85 16.42 -5.42 -6.00
CA ILE A 85 17.37 -6.48 -5.62
C ILE A 85 17.99 -6.15 -4.26
N PHE A 86 18.43 -4.90 -4.04
CA PHE A 86 18.97 -4.49 -2.74
C PHE A 86 17.94 -4.61 -1.61
N GLN A 87 16.68 -4.21 -1.86
CA GLN A 87 15.61 -4.39 -0.88
C GLN A 87 15.38 -5.86 -0.55
N ARG A 88 15.39 -6.75 -1.56
CA ARG A 88 15.22 -8.20 -1.34
C ARG A 88 16.36 -8.81 -0.56
N ILE A 89 17.60 -8.43 -0.84
CA ILE A 89 18.77 -8.86 -0.06
C ILE A 89 18.62 -8.39 1.40
N ARG A 90 18.18 -7.16 1.62
CA ARG A 90 17.97 -6.62 2.98
C ARG A 90 16.85 -7.35 3.73
N SER A 91 15.68 -7.55 3.11
CA SER A 91 14.58 -8.33 3.71
C SER A 91 15.02 -9.75 4.05
N PHE A 92 15.80 -10.40 3.18
CA PHE A 92 16.33 -11.74 3.43
C PHE A 92 17.34 -11.76 4.60
N ASN A 93 18.22 -10.77 4.68
CA ASN A 93 19.15 -10.62 5.79
C ASN A 93 18.43 -10.37 7.12
N ASN A 94 17.38 -9.55 7.12
CA ASN A 94 16.54 -9.30 8.31
C ASN A 94 15.84 -10.59 8.76
N TRP A 95 15.30 -11.37 7.83
CA TRP A 95 14.71 -12.67 8.12
C TRP A 95 15.73 -13.64 8.73
N ARG A 96 16.93 -13.74 8.16
CA ARG A 96 18.03 -14.57 8.71
C ARG A 96 18.46 -14.14 10.11
N ARG A 97 18.36 -12.86 10.44
CA ARG A 97 18.65 -12.30 11.77
C ARG A 97 17.51 -12.49 12.78
N GLY A 98 16.38 -13.07 12.38
CA GLY A 98 15.22 -13.26 13.25
C GLY A 98 14.45 -11.97 13.55
N ILE A 99 14.62 -10.91 12.75
CA ILE A 99 13.85 -9.67 12.91
C ILE A 99 12.41 -9.94 12.47
N ALA A 100 11.47 -9.90 13.42
CA ALA A 100 10.06 -10.08 13.16
C ALA A 100 9.45 -8.83 12.50
N ILE A 101 9.37 -8.82 11.17
CA ILE A 101 8.68 -7.80 10.38
C ILE A 101 7.35 -8.38 9.90
N HIS A 102 6.25 -7.64 10.05
CA HIS A 102 4.94 -8.07 9.58
C HIS A 102 4.97 -8.32 8.05
N SER A 103 4.40 -9.44 7.58
CA SER A 103 4.51 -9.85 6.17
C SER A 103 4.01 -8.77 5.20
N ARG A 104 2.96 -8.03 5.59
CA ARG A 104 2.34 -6.95 4.83
C ARG A 104 2.91 -5.55 5.13
N TYR A 105 4.02 -5.46 5.85
CA TYR A 105 4.63 -4.17 6.15
C TYR A 105 5.22 -3.54 4.88
N ASN A 106 4.80 -2.31 4.58
CA ASN A 106 5.15 -1.58 3.36
C ASN A 106 6.43 -0.73 3.51
N GLY A 107 7.33 -1.19 4.37
CA GLY A 107 8.61 -0.57 4.66
C GLY A 107 8.52 0.69 5.55
N THR A 108 9.66 1.03 6.13
CA THR A 108 9.89 2.23 6.94
C THR A 108 10.38 3.36 6.04
N PRO A 109 9.79 4.57 6.12
CA PRO A 109 10.14 5.71 5.26
C PRO A 109 11.45 6.36 5.69
N TRP A 110 12.57 5.66 5.44
CA TRP A 110 13.89 6.03 5.95
C TRP A 110 14.36 7.40 5.41
N LEU A 111 14.05 7.71 4.15
CA LEU A 111 14.55 8.92 3.50
C LEU A 111 13.86 10.17 4.06
N SER A 112 12.53 10.16 4.15
CA SER A 112 11.77 11.27 4.71
C SER A 112 11.98 11.41 6.21
N MET A 113 12.13 10.30 6.96
CA MET A 113 12.52 10.38 8.38
C MET A 113 13.93 10.95 8.57
N ARG A 114 14.86 10.70 7.65
CA ARG A 114 16.20 11.29 7.70
C ARG A 114 16.20 12.79 7.40
N LEU A 115 15.37 13.22 6.44
CA LEU A 115 15.22 14.65 6.10
C LEU A 115 14.43 15.42 7.16
N PHE A 116 13.42 14.78 7.77
CA PHE A 116 12.52 15.37 8.74
C PHE A 116 12.41 14.52 10.02
N PRO A 117 13.43 14.54 10.90
CA PRO A 117 13.53 13.61 12.03
C PRO A 117 12.46 13.79 13.12
N ARG A 118 11.74 14.91 13.12
CA ARG A 118 10.68 15.21 14.10
C ARG A 118 9.29 14.75 13.65
N VAL A 119 9.19 14.16 12.46
CA VAL A 119 7.90 13.79 11.86
C VAL A 119 7.56 12.35 12.22
N SER A 120 6.33 12.12 12.69
CA SER A 120 5.81 10.77 12.93
C SER A 120 5.87 9.90 11.66
N GLU A 121 6.03 8.58 11.79
CA GLU A 121 6.09 7.66 10.63
C GLU A 121 4.93 7.86 9.65
N LEU A 122 3.69 8.05 10.15
CA LEU A 122 2.51 8.27 9.30
C LEU A 122 2.67 9.51 8.41
N ASN A 123 3.11 10.63 9.00
CA ASN A 123 3.34 11.87 8.28
C ASN A 123 4.56 11.75 7.34
N ALA A 124 5.60 10.97 7.71
CA ALA A 124 6.76 10.73 6.87
C ALA A 124 6.38 10.00 5.57
N ARG A 125 5.43 9.06 5.63
CA ARG A 125 4.88 8.42 4.42
C ARG A 125 4.11 9.39 3.53
N GLY A 126 3.47 10.41 4.11
CA GLY A 126 2.87 11.50 3.35
C GLY A 126 3.94 12.35 2.65
N VAL A 127 5.05 12.64 3.34
CA VAL A 127 6.21 13.34 2.77
C VAL A 127 6.79 12.57 1.58
N ASP A 128 6.91 11.24 1.65
CA ASP A 128 7.35 10.40 0.53
C ASP A 128 6.51 10.67 -0.74
N ALA A 129 5.19 10.77 -0.60
CA ALA A 129 4.31 11.06 -1.73
C ALA A 129 4.59 12.46 -2.31
N PHE A 130 4.73 13.48 -1.46
CA PHE A 130 5.06 14.84 -1.90
C PHE A 130 6.45 14.92 -2.54
N MET A 131 7.41 14.10 -2.09
CA MET A 131 8.71 13.98 -2.76
C MET A 131 8.56 13.45 -4.18
N CYS A 132 7.71 12.45 -4.43
CA CYS A 132 7.40 12.01 -5.79
C CYS A 132 6.83 13.14 -6.64
N PHE A 133 5.88 13.92 -6.09
CA PHE A 133 5.29 15.05 -6.82
C PHE A 133 6.35 16.10 -7.20
N ALA A 134 7.18 16.51 -6.23
CA ALA A 134 8.21 17.52 -6.43
C ALA A 134 9.30 17.06 -7.41
N VAL A 135 9.84 15.86 -7.22
CA VAL A 135 10.87 15.29 -8.09
C VAL A 135 10.33 15.07 -9.50
N GLY A 136 9.11 14.53 -9.62
CA GLY A 136 8.45 14.36 -10.91
C GLY A 136 8.23 15.70 -11.63
N GLY A 137 7.83 16.75 -10.91
CA GLY A 137 7.63 18.10 -11.47
C GLY A 137 8.92 18.73 -12.00
N VAL A 138 10.05 18.52 -11.31
CA VAL A 138 11.37 18.96 -11.79
C VAL A 138 11.79 18.14 -13.02
N ILE A 139 11.65 16.81 -12.98
CA ILE A 139 12.00 15.94 -14.11
C ILE A 139 11.13 16.24 -15.34
N ALA A 140 9.87 16.62 -15.15
CA ALA A 140 8.96 16.96 -16.24
C ALA A 140 9.46 18.13 -17.12
N GLN A 141 10.32 19.01 -16.59
CA GLN A 141 10.96 20.08 -17.36
C GLN A 141 11.96 19.55 -18.39
N PHE A 142 12.57 18.38 -18.13
CA PHE A 142 13.55 17.75 -19.00
C PHE A 142 12.95 16.61 -19.83
N ASN A 143 12.09 15.79 -19.22
CA ASN A 143 11.42 14.67 -19.85
C ASN A 143 9.98 14.54 -19.32
N LYS A 144 9.01 15.04 -20.10
CA LYS A 144 7.59 15.07 -19.71
C LYS A 144 7.03 13.68 -19.40
N PRO A 145 7.25 12.62 -20.23
CA PRO A 145 6.67 11.31 -19.95
C PRO A 145 7.12 10.68 -18.63
N LEU A 146 8.42 10.78 -18.31
CA LEU A 146 8.96 10.28 -17.05
C LEU A 146 8.51 11.13 -15.87
N GLY A 147 8.54 12.47 -16.03
CA GLY A 147 8.09 13.39 -15.00
C GLY A 147 6.63 13.16 -14.61
N PHE A 148 5.72 13.05 -15.59
CA PHE A 148 4.30 12.76 -15.32
C PHE A 148 4.07 11.40 -14.69
N TYR A 149 4.81 10.37 -15.08
CA TYR A 149 4.76 9.06 -14.43
C TYR A 149 5.11 9.17 -12.94
N ILE A 150 6.22 9.84 -12.62
CA ILE A 150 6.67 10.04 -11.23
C ILE A 150 5.68 10.92 -10.45
N MET A 151 5.16 12.00 -11.05
CA MET A 151 4.15 12.86 -10.42
C MET A 151 2.87 12.09 -10.10
N ALA A 152 2.40 11.23 -11.00
CA ALA A 152 1.24 10.37 -10.75
C ALA A 152 1.46 9.43 -9.54
N GLY A 153 2.73 9.14 -9.22
CA GLY A 153 3.13 8.40 -8.03
C GLY A 153 2.63 9.02 -6.73
N PHE A 154 2.48 10.35 -6.65
CA PHE A 154 1.88 11.03 -5.51
C PHE A 154 0.50 10.46 -5.17
N PHE A 155 -0.38 10.37 -6.18
CA PHE A 155 -1.74 9.88 -5.98
C PHE A 155 -1.76 8.41 -5.61
N SER A 156 -0.92 7.59 -6.24
CA SER A 156 -0.83 6.16 -5.96
C SER A 156 -0.31 5.86 -4.56
N VAL A 157 0.75 6.55 -4.12
CA VAL A 157 1.29 6.41 -2.75
C VAL A 157 0.25 6.89 -1.72
N MET A 158 -0.36 8.06 -1.92
CA MET A 158 -1.39 8.57 -0.99
C MET A 158 -2.60 7.63 -0.90
N PHE A 159 -3.09 7.13 -2.03
CA PHE A 159 -4.23 6.24 -2.08
C PHE A 159 -3.95 4.90 -1.37
N THR A 160 -2.79 4.30 -1.63
CA THR A 160 -2.41 3.03 -1.02
C THR A 160 -2.16 3.17 0.49
N GLU A 161 -1.54 4.27 0.92
CA GLU A 161 -1.39 4.56 2.35
C GLU A 161 -2.72 4.82 3.05
N ALA A 162 -3.64 5.54 2.42
CA ALA A 162 -4.97 5.76 2.98
C ALA A 162 -5.72 4.43 3.20
N ILE A 163 -5.67 3.52 2.22
CA ILE A 163 -6.26 2.18 2.35
C ILE A 163 -5.55 1.37 3.44
N MET A 164 -4.23 1.44 3.52
CA MET A 164 -3.46 0.71 4.54
C MET A 164 -3.76 1.20 5.96
N VAL A 165 -3.85 2.51 6.16
CA VAL A 165 -4.20 3.13 7.44
C VAL A 165 -5.60 2.72 7.86
N GLU A 166 -6.56 2.77 6.94
CA GLU A 166 -7.94 2.37 7.22
C GLU A 166 -8.04 0.87 7.51
N ALA A 167 -7.36 0.02 6.74
CA ALA A 167 -7.29 -1.42 7.00
C ALA A 167 -6.69 -1.72 8.38
N ASN A 168 -5.64 -1.00 8.78
CA ASN A 168 -5.02 -1.16 10.09
C ASN A 168 -5.96 -0.71 11.22
N ARG A 169 -6.64 0.43 11.06
CA ARG A 169 -7.66 0.91 12.02
C ARG A 169 -8.78 -0.11 12.20
N ARG A 170 -9.27 -0.72 11.11
CA ARG A 170 -10.29 -1.76 11.16
C ARG A 170 -9.81 -3.00 11.92
N ARG A 171 -8.58 -3.47 11.69
CA ARG A 171 -8.00 -4.60 12.44
C ARG A 171 -7.87 -4.30 13.94
N LEU A 172 -7.43 -3.08 14.30
CA LEU A 172 -7.32 -2.68 15.70
C LEU A 172 -8.70 -2.64 16.41
N ARG A 173 -9.75 -2.19 15.71
CA ARG A 173 -11.12 -2.24 16.25
C ARG A 173 -11.57 -3.69 16.46
N GLN A 174 -11.36 -4.56 15.47
CA GLN A 174 -11.70 -5.98 15.58
C GLN A 174 -10.98 -6.68 16.75
N MET A 175 -9.71 -6.35 16.99
CA MET A 175 -8.96 -6.87 18.14
C MET A 175 -9.56 -6.42 19.47
N ARG A 176 -9.96 -5.14 19.56
CA ARG A 176 -10.61 -4.59 20.75
C ARG A 176 -11.97 -5.24 21.01
N ASP A 177 -12.76 -5.45 19.97
CA ASP A 177 -14.08 -6.09 20.09
C ASP A 177 -13.92 -7.56 20.54
N ALA A 178 -12.96 -8.28 19.96
CA ALA A 178 -12.62 -9.65 20.37
C ALA A 178 -12.14 -9.72 21.83
N GLU A 179 -11.36 -8.73 22.29
CA GLU A 179 -10.93 -8.65 23.69
C GLU A 179 -12.13 -8.47 24.64
N ILE A 180 -13.09 -7.61 24.28
CA ILE A 180 -14.31 -7.38 25.07
C ILE A 180 -15.17 -8.65 25.12
N GLU A 181 -15.36 -9.31 23.98
CA GLU A 181 -16.11 -10.57 23.89
C GLU A 181 -15.47 -11.68 24.74
N GLN A 182 -14.14 -11.81 24.69
CA GLN A 182 -13.41 -12.77 25.54
C GLN A 182 -13.63 -12.50 27.03
N ARG A 183 -13.61 -11.23 27.46
CA ARG A 183 -13.88 -10.85 28.86
C ARG A 183 -15.31 -11.22 29.27
N TYR A 184 -16.29 -10.87 28.43
CA TYR A 184 -17.70 -11.19 28.66
C TYR A 184 -17.95 -12.71 28.76
N LEU A 185 -17.38 -13.50 27.85
CA LEU A 185 -17.50 -14.96 27.88
C LEU A 185 -16.84 -15.57 29.12
N ALA A 186 -15.67 -15.05 29.53
CA ALA A 186 -15.00 -15.49 30.75
C ALA A 186 -15.81 -15.19 32.01
N GLU A 187 -16.48 -14.04 32.08
CA GLU A 187 -17.37 -13.68 33.19
C GLU A 187 -18.63 -14.57 33.22
N THR A 188 -19.23 -14.80 32.05
CA THR A 188 -20.43 -15.66 31.90
C THR A 188 -20.12 -17.08 32.36
N TYR A 189 -18.98 -17.62 31.93
CA TYR A 189 -18.47 -18.94 32.35
C TYR A 189 -18.26 -19.03 33.88
N LYS A 190 -17.64 -18.03 34.49
CA LYS A 190 -17.45 -17.98 35.96
C LYS A 190 -18.79 -17.92 36.73
N SER A 191 -19.81 -17.31 36.14
CA SER A 191 -21.11 -17.14 36.79
C SER A 191 -21.99 -18.41 36.80
N GLY A 192 -21.61 -19.46 36.07
CA GLY A 192 -22.39 -20.70 35.97
C GLY A 192 -23.68 -20.56 35.13
N ARG A 193 -23.89 -19.40 34.49
CA ARG A 193 -25.03 -19.14 33.59
C ARG A 193 -24.64 -19.53 32.17
N PHE A 194 -24.79 -20.80 31.84
CA PHE A 194 -24.65 -21.32 30.48
C PHE A 194 -26.01 -21.75 29.93
#